data_AF-A0A975DX11-F1
#
_entry.id   AF-A0A975DX11-F1
#
_cell.length_a   1.000
_cell.length_b   1.000
_cell.length_c   1.000
_cell.angle_alpha   90.00
_cell.angle_beta   90.00
_cell.angle_gamma   90.00
#
_symmetry.space_group_name_H-M   'P 1'
#
loop_
_entity.id
_entity.type
_entity.pdbx_description
1 polymer ?
#
loop_
_entity_poly.entity_id
_entity_poly.type
_entity_poly.pdbx_seq_one_letter_code
_entity_poly.pdbx_strand_id
1 'polypeptide(L)'
;MSADPEQLAALRIVEAIRAAFPAEAAEIDELLARDGYENAPHTWVERFSQFTTDAIKRGEVTTASAHLNLLSRLLAQGNDFTLRCIDVAYVESLMWDVEDEKLKKSGWKLVPANLRALYVEMWGERPFMKGVK
;
A
#
# COMPACT_ATOMS: atom_id res chain seq x y z
N MET A 1 -28.84 8.46 -1.43
CA MET A 1 -27.58 8.23 -2.17
C MET A 1 -26.95 6.99 -1.55
N SER A 2 -26.91 5.87 -2.28
CA SER A 2 -26.16 4.69 -1.83
C SER A 2 -24.68 5.07 -1.78
N ALA A 3 -23.99 4.77 -0.68
CA ALA A 3 -22.54 4.94 -0.63
C ALA A 3 -21.89 4.08 -1.73
N ASP A 4 -20.95 4.67 -2.46
CA ASP A 4 -20.21 4.01 -3.52
C ASP A 4 -19.46 2.78 -2.93
N PRO A 5 -19.71 1.56 -3.44
CA PRO A 5 -19.04 0.36 -2.97
C PRO A 5 -17.50 0.45 -2.99
N GLU A 6 -16.92 1.17 -3.95
CA GLU A 6 -15.47 1.41 -4.01
C GLU A 6 -15.01 2.29 -2.84
N GLN A 7 -15.75 3.37 -2.57
CA GLN A 7 -15.46 4.26 -1.45
C GLN A 7 -15.62 3.55 -0.10
N LEU A 8 -16.62 2.67 0.03
CA LEU A 8 -16.80 1.84 1.23
C LEU A 8 -15.65 0.84 1.43
N ALA A 9 -15.16 0.22 0.35
CA ALA A 9 -14.03 -0.69 0.43
C ALA A 9 -12.75 0.05 0.85
N ALA A 10 -12.50 1.23 0.28
CA ALA A 10 -11.38 2.09 0.66
C ALA A 10 -11.47 2.52 2.13
N LEU A 11 -12.65 2.94 2.60
CA LEU A 11 -12.87 3.29 4.01
C LEU A 11 -12.56 2.13 4.97
N ARG A 12 -12.98 0.90 4.63
CA ARG A 12 -12.66 -0.28 5.45
C ARG A 12 -11.17 -0.56 5.53
N ILE A 13 -10.44 -0.34 4.43
CA ILE A 13 -8.98 -0.45 4.41
C ILE A 13 -8.36 0.61 5.34
N VAL A 14 -8.81 1.87 5.23
CA VAL A 14 -8.36 2.97 6.09
C VAL A 14 -8.62 2.64 7.57
N GLU A 15 -9.81 2.18 7.92
CA GLU A 15 -10.16 1.78 9.29
C GLU A 15 -9.26 0.66 9.82
N ALA A 16 -8.98 -0.35 8.99
CA ALA A 16 -8.09 -1.45 9.36
C ALA A 16 -6.64 -0.96 9.58
N ILE A 17 -6.15 -0.03 8.75
CA ILE A 17 -4.82 0.57 8.90
C ILE A 17 -4.77 1.43 10.16
N ARG A 18 -5.77 2.29 10.40
CA ARG A 18 -5.87 3.11 11.62
C ARG A 18 -5.84 2.27 12.89
N ALA A 19 -6.52 1.13 12.89
CA ALA A 19 -6.54 0.22 14.03
C ALA A 19 -5.18 -0.46 14.25
N ALA A 20 -4.44 -0.77 13.19
CA ALA A 20 -3.15 -1.45 13.26
C ALA A 20 -1.97 -0.49 13.53
N PHE A 21 -2.02 0.72 12.98
CA PHE A 21 -0.91 1.68 12.95
C PHE A 21 -1.41 3.09 13.31
N PRO A 22 -1.90 3.31 14.55
CA PRO A 22 -2.55 4.56 14.94
C PRO A 22 -1.65 5.81 14.84
N ALA A 23 -0.34 5.65 15.06
CA ALA A 23 0.61 6.77 14.97
C ALA A 23 0.80 7.24 13.52
N GLU A 24 1.04 6.31 12.59
CA GLU A 24 1.18 6.62 11.17
C GLU A 24 -0.13 7.14 10.58
N ALA A 25 -1.24 6.57 11.02
CA ALA A 25 -2.56 7.05 10.63
C ALA A 25 -2.78 8.52 11.01
N ALA A 26 -2.39 8.92 12.22
CA ALA A 26 -2.48 10.31 12.65
C ALA A 26 -1.61 11.23 11.77
N GLU A 27 -0.42 10.78 11.39
CA GLU A 27 0.47 11.54 10.49
C GLU A 27 -0.15 11.70 9.08
N ILE A 28 -0.73 10.63 8.52
CA ILE A 28 -1.42 10.70 7.23
C ILE A 28 -2.63 11.64 7.31
N ASP A 29 -3.41 11.55 8.40
CA ASP A 29 -4.57 12.43 8.62
C ASP A 29 -4.15 13.91 8.67
N GLU A 30 -3.07 14.24 9.38
CA GLU A 30 -2.53 15.60 9.43
C GLU A 30 -2.02 16.09 8.06
N LEU A 31 -1.31 15.24 7.32
CA LEU A 31 -0.80 15.57 5.99
C LEU A 31 -1.94 15.86 5.00
N LEU A 32 -2.97 15.00 4.98
CA LEU A 32 -4.09 15.17 4.06
C LEU A 32 -4.97 16.35 4.44
N ALA A 33 -5.17 16.61 5.74
CA ALA A 33 -5.87 17.81 6.19
C ALA A 33 -5.15 19.08 5.74
N ARG A 34 -3.81 19.11 5.83
CA ARG A 34 -2.99 20.23 5.34
C ARG A 34 -3.09 20.42 3.83
N ASP A 35 -3.16 19.34 3.07
CA ASP A 35 -3.26 19.35 1.61
C ASP A 35 -4.70 19.61 1.11
N GLY A 36 -5.69 19.70 2.00
CA GLY A 36 -7.11 19.92 1.67
C GLY A 36 -7.86 18.68 1.19
N TYR A 37 -7.32 17.48 1.43
CA TYR A 37 -7.94 16.20 1.07
C TYR A 37 -8.79 15.67 2.23
N GLU A 38 -9.94 16.30 2.45
CA GLU A 38 -10.93 15.79 3.40
C GLU A 38 -11.74 14.64 2.77
N ASN A 39 -11.97 13.56 3.51
CA ASN A 39 -12.79 12.40 3.09
C ASN A 39 -12.33 11.72 1.78
N ALA A 40 -11.01 11.62 1.56
CA ALA A 40 -10.42 11.00 0.38
C ALA A 40 -9.75 9.64 0.72
N PRO A 41 -10.52 8.55 0.94
CA PRO A 41 -9.96 7.27 1.41
C PRO A 41 -9.01 6.61 0.40
N HIS A 42 -9.20 6.85 -0.90
CA HIS A 42 -8.30 6.35 -1.94
C HIS A 42 -6.90 6.97 -1.81
N THR A 43 -6.82 8.30 -1.84
CA THR A 43 -5.54 8.99 -1.67
C THR A 43 -4.97 8.80 -0.27
N TRP A 44 -5.80 8.53 0.75
CA TRP A 44 -5.31 8.08 2.06
C TRP A 44 -4.52 6.76 1.96
N VAL A 45 -5.05 5.76 1.27
CA VAL A 45 -4.35 4.48 1.05
C VAL A 45 -3.07 4.68 0.21
N GLU A 46 -3.08 5.58 -0.77
CA GLU A 46 -1.87 5.95 -1.52
C GLU A 46 -0.79 6.54 -0.61
N ARG A 47 -1.15 7.43 0.32
CA ARG A 47 -0.20 7.97 1.31
C ARG A 47 0.37 6.86 2.19
N PHE A 48 -0.45 5.90 2.61
CA PHE A 48 0.04 4.74 3.35
C PHE A 48 1.01 3.85 2.54
N SER A 49 0.80 3.73 1.23
CA SER A 49 1.76 3.08 0.33
C SER A 49 3.10 3.81 0.28
N GLN A 50 3.09 5.15 0.31
CA GLN A 50 4.30 5.96 0.41
C GLN A 50 5.04 5.74 1.74
N PHE A 51 4.31 5.65 2.86
CA PHE A 51 4.90 5.30 4.15
C PHE A 51 5.58 3.92 4.11
N THR A 52 4.95 2.95 3.47
CA THR A 52 5.55 1.62 3.24
C THR A 52 6.83 1.73 2.41
N THR A 53 6.81 2.53 1.35
CA THR A 53 7.96 2.77 0.47
C THR A 53 9.10 3.45 1.20
N ASP A 54 8.81 4.42 2.06
CA ASP A 54 9.81 5.11 2.86
C ASP A 54 10.43 4.22 3.93
N ALA A 55 9.63 3.34 4.57
CA ALA A 55 10.15 2.31 5.46
C ALA A 55 11.13 1.37 4.72
N ILE A 56 10.82 0.99 3.47
CA ILE A 56 11.74 0.22 2.62
C ILE A 56 13.03 0.99 2.35
N LYS A 57 12.94 2.27 1.97
CA LYS A 57 14.11 3.12 1.70
C LYS A 57 15.01 3.28 2.92
N ARG A 58 14.43 3.41 4.12
CA ARG A 58 15.15 3.52 5.40
C ARG A 58 15.68 2.19 5.93
N GLY A 59 15.33 1.06 5.29
CA GLY A 59 15.72 -0.28 5.76
C GLY A 59 14.95 -0.73 7.01
N GLU A 60 13.79 -0.14 7.30
CA GLU A 60 12.90 -0.48 8.41
C GLU A 60 12.10 -1.73 8.09
N VAL A 61 12.79 -2.87 7.99
CA VAL A 61 12.24 -4.15 7.52
C VAL A 61 11.00 -4.57 8.30
N THR A 62 10.99 -4.40 9.63
CA THR A 62 9.86 -4.77 10.49
C THR A 62 8.61 -3.96 10.14
N THR A 63 8.76 -2.63 10.02
CA THR A 63 7.66 -1.71 9.67
C THR A 63 7.12 -2.00 8.27
N ALA A 64 8.00 -2.03 7.28
CA ALA A 64 7.61 -2.33 5.89
C ALA A 64 6.88 -3.69 5.78
N SER A 65 7.40 -4.72 6.45
CA SER A 65 6.77 -6.06 6.45
C SER A 65 5.41 -6.04 7.16
N ALA A 66 5.25 -5.28 8.24
CA ALA A 66 3.96 -5.18 8.92
C ALA A 66 2.89 -4.56 8.02
N HIS A 67 3.21 -3.51 7.27
CA HIS A 67 2.28 -2.85 6.34
C HIS A 67 1.88 -3.80 5.22
N LEU A 68 2.89 -4.38 4.56
CA LEU A 68 2.69 -5.32 3.46
C LEU A 68 1.85 -6.54 3.89
N ASN A 69 2.09 -7.07 5.09
CA ASN A 69 1.32 -8.20 5.63
C ASN A 69 -0.13 -7.83 5.95
N LEU A 70 -0.38 -6.61 6.44
CA LEU A 70 -1.76 -6.15 6.64
C LEU A 70 -2.50 -6.09 5.30
N LEU A 71 -1.93 -5.41 4.31
CA LEU A 71 -2.58 -5.25 3.00
C LEU A 71 -2.75 -6.59 2.27
N SER A 72 -1.76 -7.48 2.37
CA SER A 72 -1.88 -8.84 1.85
C SER A 72 -3.05 -9.61 2.48
N ARG A 73 -3.25 -9.47 3.80
CA ARG A 73 -4.38 -10.11 4.50
C ARG A 73 -5.71 -9.50 4.08
N LEU A 74 -5.80 -8.17 3.98
CA LEU A 74 -7.00 -7.47 3.54
C LEU A 74 -7.37 -7.85 2.11
N LEU A 75 -6.39 -7.98 1.22
CA LEU A 75 -6.60 -8.45 -0.15
C LEU A 75 -7.15 -9.87 -0.18
N ALA A 76 -6.60 -10.78 0.63
CA ALA A 76 -7.03 -12.18 0.66
C ALA A 76 -8.46 -12.38 1.21
N GLN A 77 -8.95 -11.45 2.03
CA GLN A 77 -10.28 -11.51 2.64
C GLN A 77 -11.30 -10.58 1.94
N GLY A 78 -10.81 -9.70 1.07
CA GLY A 78 -11.58 -8.67 0.41
C GLY A 78 -12.43 -9.19 -0.75
N ASN A 79 -13.33 -8.33 -1.20
CA ASN A 79 -14.06 -8.53 -2.45
C ASN A 79 -13.37 -7.77 -3.61
N ASP A 80 -13.98 -7.79 -4.79
CA ASP A 80 -13.43 -7.13 -5.99
C ASP A 80 -13.18 -5.63 -5.79
N PHE A 81 -13.99 -4.94 -4.98
CA PHE A 81 -13.79 -3.53 -4.66
C PHE A 81 -12.56 -3.31 -3.76
N THR A 82 -12.32 -4.19 -2.78
CA THR A 82 -11.09 -4.19 -1.98
C THR A 82 -9.88 -4.47 -2.85
N LEU A 83 -9.96 -5.46 -3.75
CA LEU A 83 -8.90 -5.76 -4.69
C LEU A 83 -8.57 -4.54 -5.53
N ARG A 84 -9.57 -3.91 -6.15
CA ARG A 84 -9.39 -2.73 -7.00
C ARG A 84 -8.74 -1.56 -6.25
N CYS A 85 -9.18 -1.30 -5.02
CA CYS A 85 -8.59 -0.25 -4.21
C CYS A 85 -7.13 -0.55 -3.86
N ILE A 86 -6.79 -1.79 -3.49
CA ILE A 86 -5.40 -2.16 -3.18
C ILE A 86 -4.53 -2.10 -4.44
N ASP A 87 -5.04 -2.56 -5.58
CA ASP A 87 -4.30 -2.55 -6.85
C ASP A 87 -3.92 -1.13 -7.29
N VAL A 88 -4.90 -0.22 -7.33
CA VAL A 88 -4.69 1.15 -7.80
C VAL A 88 -4.11 2.05 -6.71
N ALA A 89 -4.70 2.09 -5.51
CA ALA A 89 -4.26 3.03 -4.47
C ALA A 89 -2.95 2.60 -3.81
N TYR A 90 -2.73 1.30 -3.62
CA TYR A 90 -1.58 0.82 -2.86
C TYR A 90 -0.45 0.31 -3.76
N VAL A 91 -0.74 -0.65 -4.64
CA VAL A 91 0.27 -1.36 -5.44
C VAL A 91 0.87 -0.47 -6.53
N GLU A 92 0.07 0.36 -7.21
CA GLU A 92 0.59 1.35 -8.18
C GLU A 92 1.62 2.29 -7.52
N SER A 93 1.28 2.82 -6.35
CA SER A 93 2.13 3.76 -5.60
C SER A 93 3.38 3.11 -4.99
N LEU A 94 3.38 1.79 -4.77
CA LEU A 94 4.42 1.10 -4.01
C LEU A 94 5.78 1.10 -4.74
N MET A 95 6.84 1.56 -4.07
CA MET A 95 8.21 1.61 -4.59
C MET A 95 8.40 2.37 -5.91
N TRP A 96 7.42 3.17 -6.35
CA TRP A 96 7.45 3.83 -7.67
C TRP A 96 8.67 4.75 -7.80
N ASP A 97 9.01 5.47 -6.73
CA ASP A 97 10.07 6.49 -6.66
C ASP A 97 11.41 5.97 -6.08
N VAL A 98 11.55 4.66 -5.87
CA VAL A 98 12.82 4.08 -5.42
C VAL A 98 13.75 3.91 -6.62
N GLU A 99 14.71 4.80 -6.81
CA GLU A 99 15.66 4.72 -7.95
C GLU A 99 16.74 3.65 -7.76
N ASP A 100 17.15 3.38 -6.52
CA ASP A 100 18.18 2.38 -6.22
C ASP A 100 17.63 0.96 -6.42
N GLU A 101 18.15 0.24 -7.42
CA GLU A 101 17.74 -1.14 -7.73
C GLU A 101 18.01 -2.12 -6.58
N LYS A 102 19.05 -1.92 -5.77
CA LYS A 102 19.34 -2.78 -4.62
C LYS A 102 18.30 -2.58 -3.52
N LEU A 103 17.87 -1.34 -3.30
CA LEU A 103 16.76 -1.05 -2.39
C LEU A 103 15.45 -1.63 -2.92
N LYS A 104 15.11 -1.41 -4.21
CA LYS A 104 13.94 -2.05 -4.85
C LYS A 104 13.96 -3.57 -4.71
N LYS A 105 15.10 -4.21 -4.98
CA LYS A 105 15.25 -5.66 -4.82
C LYS A 105 15.09 -6.11 -3.38
N SER A 106 15.55 -5.33 -2.41
CA SER A 106 15.42 -5.65 -0.99
C SER A 106 13.96 -5.49 -0.54
N GLY A 107 13.29 -4.41 -0.93
CA GLY A 107 11.85 -4.22 -0.70
C GLY A 107 11.01 -5.31 -1.35
N TRP A 108 11.31 -5.67 -2.59
CA TRP A 108 10.60 -6.74 -3.33
C TRP A 108 10.58 -8.08 -2.57
N LYS A 109 11.66 -8.42 -1.88
CA LYS A 109 11.73 -9.64 -1.05
C LYS A 109 10.71 -9.64 0.09
N LEU A 110 10.30 -8.46 0.57
CA LEU A 110 9.31 -8.30 1.64
C LEU A 110 7.87 -8.41 1.11
N VAL A 111 7.64 -8.06 -0.16
CA VAL A 111 6.29 -8.03 -0.74
C VAL A 111 5.68 -9.45 -0.78
N PRO A 112 4.52 -9.68 -0.15
CA PRO A 112 3.81 -10.96 -0.18
C PRO A 112 3.36 -11.37 -1.59
N ALA A 113 3.21 -12.68 -1.82
CA ALA A 113 2.97 -13.25 -3.15
C ALA A 113 1.72 -12.70 -3.87
N ASN A 114 0.62 -12.47 -3.14
CA ASN A 114 -0.60 -11.91 -3.73
C ASN A 114 -0.44 -10.43 -4.14
N LEU A 115 0.29 -9.63 -3.36
CA LEU A 115 0.63 -8.26 -3.74
C LEU A 115 1.65 -8.22 -4.88
N ARG A 116 2.60 -9.18 -4.93
CA ARG A 116 3.52 -9.32 -6.07
C ARG A 116 2.78 -9.59 -7.37
N ALA A 117 1.74 -10.42 -7.33
CA ALA A 117 0.93 -10.74 -8.52
C ALA A 117 0.30 -9.46 -9.10
N LEU A 118 -0.37 -8.66 -8.25
CA LEU A 118 -0.93 -7.37 -8.65
C LEU A 118 0.17 -6.42 -9.18
N TYR A 119 1.31 -6.36 -8.50
CA TYR A 119 2.42 -5.49 -8.91
C TYR A 119 2.97 -5.85 -10.30
N VAL A 120 3.12 -7.15 -10.59
CA VAL A 120 3.60 -7.63 -11.90
C VAL A 120 2.54 -7.39 -12.98
N GLU A 121 1.26 -7.53 -12.66
CA GLU A 121 0.16 -7.21 -13.58
C GLU A 121 0.16 -5.72 -13.94
N MET A 122 0.33 -4.84 -12.94
CA MET A 122 0.38 -3.38 -13.11
C MET A 122 1.62 -2.90 -13.87
N TRP A 123 2.81 -3.34 -13.46
CA TRP A 123 4.08 -2.76 -13.91
C TRP A 123 4.87 -3.61 -14.90
N GLY A 124 4.42 -4.83 -15.17
CA GLY A 124 5.18 -5.87 -15.85
C GLY A 124 6.34 -6.43 -15.02
N GLU A 125 6.98 -7.49 -15.51
CA GLU A 125 8.20 -8.00 -14.90
C GLU A 125 9.35 -7.00 -15.05
N ARG A 126 10.07 -6.75 -13.94
CA ARG A 126 11.23 -5.85 -13.89
C ARG A 126 12.51 -6.59 -13.47
N PRO A 127 13.70 -6.09 -13.86
CA PRO A 127 14.96 -6.75 -13.53
C PRO A 127 15.18 -7.04 -12.03
N PHE A 128 14.76 -6.12 -11.16
CA PHE A 128 14.90 -6.27 -9.70
C PHE A 128 14.05 -7.41 -9.11
N MET A 129 13.04 -7.90 -9.84
CA MET A 129 12.15 -8.98 -9.41
C MET A 129 12.78 -10.37 -9.59
N LYS A 130 13.81 -10.48 -10.43
CA LYS A 130 14.43 -11.77 -10.79
C LYS A 130 15.19 -12.39 -9.62
N GLY A 131 15.02 -13.70 -9.46
CA GLY A 131 15.77 -14.51 -8.49
C GLY A 131 15.24 -14.49 -7.06
N VAL A 132 14.02 -13.97 -6.85
CA VAL A 132 13.28 -14.10 -5.59
C VAL A 132 12.23 -15.21 -5.81
N LYS A 133 12.55 -16.43 -5.36
CA LYS A 133 11.61 -17.56 -5.31
C LYS A 133 10.79 -17.50 -4.03
#